data_AF-A0A2E2SXM0-F1
#
_entry.id   AF-A0A2E2SXM0-F1
#
_cell.length_a   1.000
_cell.length_b   1.000
_cell.length_c   1.000
_cell.angle_alpha   90.00
_cell.angle_beta   90.00
_cell.angle_gamma   90.00
#
_symmetry.space_group_name_H-M   'P 1'
#
loop_
_entity.id
_entity.type
_entity.pdbx_description
1 polymer ?
#
loop_
_entity_poly.entity_id
_entity_poly.type
_entity_poly.pdbx_seq_one_letter_code
_entity_poly.pdbx_strand_id
1 'polypeptide(L)'
;MRVFFNSRHDAHDGNGEMHHGRLIPCFENSRRMAIIRDAVAHSVQAQLVDPADHGMAPITSIHDADYLAFLENAWADWNAAGNDHDAFPYVWPTAGFSGGKPAHISARLGQYAISSDTPITKGTWKAAYWGAQTVV
;
A
#
# COMPACT_ATOMS: atom_id res chain seq x y z
N MET A 1 -4.57 28.24 0.86
CA MET A 1 -3.67 27.14 1.27
C MET A 1 -3.60 26.13 0.12
N ARG A 2 -2.44 25.52 -0.16
CA ARG A 2 -2.35 24.42 -1.14
C ARG A 2 -2.49 23.09 -0.42
N VAL A 3 -3.21 22.16 -1.01
CA VAL A 3 -3.38 20.79 -0.52
C VAL A 3 -2.98 19.85 -1.64
N PHE A 4 -1.89 19.12 -1.44
CA PHE A 4 -1.45 18.11 -2.38
C PHE A 4 -2.29 16.85 -2.20
N PHE A 5 -2.97 16.44 -3.26
CA PHE A 5 -3.95 15.37 -3.24
C PHE A 5 -3.60 14.34 -4.30
N ASN A 6 -3.34 13.11 -3.87
CA ASN A 6 -3.13 11.99 -4.78
C ASN A 6 -4.47 11.54 -5.37
N SER A 7 -4.77 11.95 -6.61
CA SER A 7 -5.98 11.54 -7.34
C SER A 7 -6.05 10.05 -7.70
N ARG A 8 -4.97 9.29 -7.47
CA ARG A 8 -4.83 7.86 -7.79
C ARG A 8 -4.94 6.98 -6.54
N HIS A 9 -5.35 7.55 -5.40
CA HIS A 9 -5.43 6.84 -4.13
C HIS A 9 -6.39 5.63 -4.19
N ASP A 10 -7.44 5.73 -4.99
CA ASP A 10 -8.48 4.72 -5.18
C ASP A 10 -8.01 3.46 -5.90
N ALA A 11 -6.80 3.47 -6.47
CA ALA A 11 -6.17 2.27 -6.98
C ALA A 11 -5.89 1.24 -5.85
N HIS A 12 -5.77 1.70 -4.60
CA HIS A 12 -5.76 0.82 -3.43
C HIS A 12 -7.15 0.85 -2.78
N ASP A 13 -7.94 -0.18 -3.07
CA ASP A 13 -9.25 -0.39 -2.45
C ASP A 13 -9.42 -1.89 -2.19
N GLY A 14 -8.96 -2.35 -1.03
CA GLY A 14 -9.03 -3.75 -0.63
C GLY A 14 -10.47 -4.23 -0.46
N ASN A 15 -10.72 -5.48 -0.82
CA ASN A 15 -12.01 -6.14 -0.63
C ASN A 15 -12.30 -6.40 0.86
N GLY A 16 -11.27 -6.54 1.68
CA GLY A 16 -11.41 -6.63 3.12
C GLY A 16 -10.08 -6.57 3.88
N GLU A 17 -10.19 -6.52 5.20
CA GLU A 17 -9.07 -6.55 6.14
C GLU A 17 -9.33 -7.59 7.24
N MET A 18 -8.27 -8.17 7.78
CA MET A 18 -8.38 -9.11 8.89
C MET A 18 -8.58 -8.33 10.20
N HIS A 19 -9.78 -8.43 10.79
CA HIS A 19 -10.10 -7.78 12.05
C HIS A 19 -10.75 -8.78 13.03
N HIS A 20 -10.12 -8.96 14.19
CA HIS A 20 -10.55 -9.91 15.22
C HIS A 20 -10.87 -11.33 14.68
N GLY A 21 -10.01 -11.84 13.79
CA GLY A 21 -10.12 -13.18 13.21
C GLY A 21 -11.20 -13.33 12.13
N ARG A 22 -11.70 -12.22 11.57
CA ARG A 22 -12.66 -12.22 10.46
C ARG A 22 -12.18 -11.29 9.35
N LEU A 23 -12.47 -11.66 8.11
CA LEU A 23 -12.35 -10.76 6.98
C LEU A 23 -13.58 -9.85 6.96
N ILE A 24 -13.37 -8.54 7.14
CA ILE A 24 -14.42 -7.50 7.12
C ILE A 24 -14.09 -6.47 6.03
N PRO A 25 -15.04 -5.62 5.60
CA PRO A 25 -14.69 -4.50 4.71
C PRO A 25 -13.63 -3.59 5.34
N CYS A 26 -12.66 -3.13 4.54
CA CYS A 26 -11.58 -2.28 5.01
C CYS A 26 -12.09 -0.99 5.66
N PHE A 27 -11.57 -0.65 6.85
CA PHE A 27 -11.72 0.67 7.44
C PHE A 27 -11.03 1.72 6.57
N GLU A 28 -9.81 1.45 6.09
CA GLU A 28 -9.08 2.27 5.13
C GLU A 28 -9.57 1.97 3.72
N ASN A 29 -10.63 2.66 3.29
CA ASN A 29 -11.23 2.49 1.96
C ASN A 29 -11.25 3.81 1.18
N SER A 30 -11.39 3.68 -0.14
CA SER A 30 -11.34 4.80 -1.09
C SER A 30 -12.31 5.95 -0.78
N ARG A 31 -13.46 5.67 -0.14
CA ARG A 31 -14.47 6.68 0.23
C ARG A 31 -13.92 7.74 1.19
N ARG A 32 -12.98 7.38 2.08
CA ARG A 32 -12.44 8.30 3.10
C ARG A 32 -11.88 9.58 2.48
N MET A 33 -11.16 9.44 1.37
CA MET A 33 -10.52 10.58 0.70
C MET A 33 -11.52 11.51 0.02
N ALA A 34 -12.62 10.99 -0.53
CA ALA A 34 -13.70 11.83 -1.06
C ALA A 34 -14.32 12.70 0.04
N ILE A 35 -14.59 12.11 1.22
CA ILE A 35 -15.12 12.84 2.38
C ILE A 35 -14.15 13.95 2.83
N ILE A 36 -12.85 13.64 2.95
CA ILE A 36 -11.82 14.62 3.35
C ILE A 36 -11.71 15.74 2.32
N ARG A 37 -11.64 15.39 1.03
CA ARG A 37 -11.56 16.35 -0.07
C ARG A 37 -12.72 17.33 -0.03
N ASP A 38 -13.94 16.84 0.12
CA ASP A 38 -15.13 17.68 0.13
C ASP A 38 -15.14 18.58 1.38
N ALA A 39 -14.80 18.04 2.55
CA ALA A 39 -14.66 18.84 3.77
C ALA A 39 -13.60 19.94 3.66
N VAL A 40 -12.45 19.64 3.05
CA VAL A 40 -11.38 20.62 2.79
C VAL A 40 -11.86 21.68 1.82
N ALA A 41 -12.50 21.30 0.71
CA ALA A 41 -13.01 22.25 -0.28
C ALA A 41 -14.08 23.22 0.31
N HIS A 42 -14.84 22.77 1.30
CA HIS A 42 -15.86 23.59 1.96
C HIS A 42 -15.32 24.45 3.11
N SER A 43 -14.37 23.95 3.90
CA SER A 43 -13.92 24.62 5.15
C SER A 43 -12.77 25.58 4.95
N VAL A 44 -11.93 25.33 3.96
CA VAL A 44 -10.79 26.14 3.62
C VAL A 44 -10.89 26.48 2.14
N GLN A 45 -10.60 27.72 1.77
CA GLN A 45 -10.36 28.08 0.36
C GLN A 45 -9.01 27.46 -0.08
N ALA A 46 -8.96 26.13 -0.07
CA ALA A 46 -7.80 25.34 -0.41
C ALA A 46 -7.82 25.04 -1.89
N GLN A 47 -6.67 25.22 -2.51
CA GLN A 47 -6.42 24.77 -3.87
C GLN A 47 -5.91 23.32 -3.79
N LEU A 48 -6.68 22.38 -4.33
CA LEU A 48 -6.22 21.01 -4.52
C LEU A 48 -5.20 20.99 -5.67
N VAL A 49 -4.06 20.33 -5.45
CA VAL A 49 -2.95 20.25 -6.39
C VAL A 49 -2.59 18.77 -6.55
N ASP A 50 -2.54 18.27 -7.80
CA ASP A 50 -1.98 16.93 -8.05
C ASP A 50 -0.46 17.00 -7.78
N PRO A 51 0.12 16.05 -7.03
CA PRO A 51 1.55 16.08 -6.73
C PRO A 51 2.39 15.97 -8.01
N ALA A 52 3.55 16.61 -8.01
CA ALA A 52 4.55 16.38 -9.05
C ALA A 52 5.21 15.02 -8.83
N ASP A 53 5.79 14.44 -9.89
CA ASP A 53 6.59 13.23 -9.75
C ASP A 53 8.03 13.61 -9.36
N HIS A 54 8.39 13.36 -8.10
CA HIS A 54 9.73 13.59 -7.56
C HIS A 54 10.65 12.36 -7.72
N GLY A 55 10.14 11.30 -8.37
CA GLY A 55 10.88 10.06 -8.61
C GLY A 55 11.09 9.22 -7.35
N MET A 56 11.92 8.17 -7.51
CA MET A 56 12.21 7.22 -6.44
C MET A 56 13.28 7.69 -5.46
N ALA A 57 14.09 8.69 -5.80
CA ALA A 57 15.24 9.09 -4.98
C ALA A 57 14.88 9.47 -3.52
N PRO A 58 13.79 10.24 -3.26
CA PRO A 58 13.36 10.51 -1.88
C PRO A 58 12.91 9.22 -1.17
N ILE A 59 12.21 8.32 -1.86
CA ILE A 59 11.66 7.08 -1.31
C ILE A 59 12.80 6.09 -0.96
N THR A 60 13.77 5.91 -1.86
CA THR A 60 14.93 5.02 -1.66
C THR A 60 15.93 5.56 -0.65
N SER A 61 15.85 6.85 -0.28
CA SER A 61 16.66 7.41 0.80
C SER A 61 16.22 6.94 2.20
N ILE A 62 15.00 6.41 2.32
CA ILE A 62 14.39 5.99 3.59
C ILE A 62 14.16 4.47 3.62
N HIS A 63 13.69 3.90 2.51
CA HIS A 63 13.32 2.49 2.44
C HIS A 63 14.40 1.63 1.80
N ASP A 64 14.55 0.41 2.31
CA ASP A 64 15.42 -0.61 1.74
C ASP A 64 15.03 -0.95 0.29
N ALA A 65 16.04 -1.19 -0.56
CA ALA A 65 15.85 -1.44 -1.97
C ALA A 65 15.15 -2.79 -2.25
N ASP A 66 15.43 -3.84 -1.47
CA ASP A 66 14.78 -5.15 -1.62
C ASP A 66 13.30 -5.06 -1.20
N TYR A 67 12.98 -4.26 -0.17
CA TYR A 67 11.60 -3.99 0.24
C TYR A 67 10.79 -3.27 -0.86
N LEU A 68 11.36 -2.22 -1.45
CA LEU A 68 10.70 -1.48 -2.53
C LEU A 68 10.50 -2.36 -3.77
N ALA A 69 11.53 -3.12 -4.16
CA ALA A 69 11.42 -4.07 -5.25
C ALA A 69 10.37 -5.16 -4.97
N PHE A 70 10.22 -5.58 -3.71
CA PHE A 70 9.12 -6.47 -3.33
C PHE A 70 7.76 -5.80 -3.51
N LEU A 71 7.53 -4.61 -2.94
CA LEU A 71 6.23 -3.95 -3.02
C LEU A 71 5.78 -3.68 -4.46
N GLU A 72 6.69 -3.26 -5.32
CA GLU A 72 6.41 -2.99 -6.74
C GLU A 72 5.94 -4.24 -7.50
N ASN A 73 6.50 -5.42 -7.16
CA ASN A 73 6.25 -6.67 -7.87
C ASN A 73 5.27 -7.61 -7.16
N ALA A 74 4.95 -7.37 -5.88
CA ALA A 74 4.24 -8.31 -5.02
C ALA A 74 2.90 -8.78 -5.61
N TRP A 75 2.12 -7.86 -6.19
CA TRP A 75 0.86 -8.23 -6.83
C TRP A 75 1.05 -9.06 -8.10
N ALA A 76 2.03 -8.71 -8.94
CA ALA A 76 2.31 -9.46 -10.16
C ALA A 76 2.79 -10.89 -9.83
N ASP A 77 3.68 -11.01 -8.85
CA ASP A 77 4.17 -12.30 -8.33
C ASP A 77 3.03 -13.12 -7.71
N TRP A 78 2.13 -12.47 -6.97
CA TRP A 78 0.94 -13.09 -6.38
C TRP A 78 -0.01 -13.65 -7.44
N ASN A 79 -0.23 -12.88 -8.51
CA ASN A 79 -1.07 -13.28 -9.62
C ASN A 79 -0.43 -14.39 -10.47
N ALA A 80 0.89 -14.32 -10.69
CA ALA A 80 1.65 -15.36 -11.38
C ALA A 80 1.65 -16.69 -10.60
N ALA A 81 1.51 -16.65 -9.28
CA ALA A 81 1.30 -17.84 -8.44
C ALA A 81 -0.12 -18.41 -8.50
N GLY A 82 -1.00 -17.86 -9.35
CA GLY A 82 -2.35 -18.37 -9.61
C GLY A 82 -3.44 -17.77 -8.73
N ASN A 83 -3.16 -16.70 -7.99
CA ASN A 83 -4.14 -16.05 -7.11
C ASN A 83 -4.75 -14.81 -7.78
N ASP A 84 -6.03 -14.56 -7.55
CA ASP A 84 -6.77 -13.43 -8.13
C ASP A 84 -7.45 -12.53 -7.08
N HIS A 85 -7.32 -12.89 -5.80
CA HIS A 85 -7.83 -12.13 -4.66
C HIS A 85 -6.71 -11.36 -3.96
N ASP A 86 -7.08 -10.51 -3.00
CA ASP A 86 -6.16 -9.71 -2.20
C ASP A 86 -5.11 -10.58 -1.49
N ALA A 87 -3.87 -10.10 -1.47
CA ALA A 87 -2.73 -10.82 -0.93
C ALA A 87 -2.49 -10.46 0.54
N PHE A 88 -2.61 -11.45 1.42
CA PHE A 88 -2.36 -11.30 2.86
C PHE A 88 -1.14 -12.11 3.30
N PRO A 89 -0.27 -11.54 4.16
CA PRO A 89 0.76 -12.32 4.83
C PRO A 89 0.10 -13.19 5.92
N TYR A 90 0.43 -14.48 5.96
CA TYR A 90 -0.09 -15.41 6.98
C TYR A 90 1.00 -16.24 7.67
N VAL A 91 2.26 -16.04 7.28
CA VAL A 91 3.46 -16.64 7.86
C VAL A 91 4.51 -15.55 7.99
N TRP A 92 5.32 -15.54 9.04
CA TRP A 92 6.35 -14.52 9.26
C TRP A 92 7.66 -15.16 9.73
N PRO A 93 8.82 -14.54 9.44
CA PRO A 93 10.07 -14.94 10.09
C PRO A 93 9.97 -14.64 11.60
N THR A 94 10.14 -15.67 12.42
CA THR A 94 10.17 -15.57 13.89
C THR A 94 11.57 -15.86 14.43
N ALA A 95 11.77 -15.67 15.73
CA ALA A 95 13.02 -16.02 16.38
C ALA A 95 13.40 -17.49 16.10
N GLY A 96 14.62 -17.73 15.64
CA GLY A 96 15.10 -19.06 15.24
C GLY A 96 14.93 -19.39 13.76
N PHE A 97 14.26 -18.53 12.97
CA PHE A 97 14.31 -18.63 11.52
C PHE A 97 15.73 -18.26 11.02
N SER A 98 16.35 -19.13 10.24
CA SER A 98 17.74 -18.96 9.77
C SER A 98 17.92 -17.83 8.74
N GLY A 99 16.86 -17.06 8.47
CA GLY A 99 16.86 -15.98 7.49
C GLY A 99 16.87 -16.50 6.05
N GLY A 100 17.11 -15.58 5.11
CA GLY A 100 17.19 -15.85 3.68
C GLY A 100 16.19 -15.02 2.85
N LYS A 101 16.27 -15.19 1.53
CA LYS A 101 15.33 -14.60 0.57
C LYS A 101 14.44 -15.73 0.02
N PRO A 102 13.29 -16.05 0.66
CA PRO A 102 12.38 -17.07 0.15
C PRO A 102 11.94 -16.74 -1.28
N ALA A 103 11.89 -17.75 -2.14
CA ALA A 103 11.46 -17.56 -3.53
C ALA A 103 9.94 -17.41 -3.66
N HIS A 104 9.16 -18.06 -2.79
CA HIS A 104 7.71 -18.09 -2.89
C HIS A 104 7.07 -16.80 -2.35
N ILE A 105 6.12 -16.23 -3.09
CA ILE A 105 5.45 -14.96 -2.77
C ILE A 105 4.80 -14.96 -1.38
N SER A 106 4.14 -16.05 -0.97
CA SER A 106 3.51 -16.15 0.36
C SER A 106 4.50 -15.94 1.52
N ALA A 107 5.73 -16.42 1.38
CA ALA A 107 6.76 -16.25 2.41
C ALA A 107 7.40 -14.85 2.34
N ARG A 108 7.53 -14.27 1.13
CA ARG A 108 8.00 -12.88 0.95
C ARG A 108 7.01 -11.86 1.51
N LEU A 109 5.70 -12.07 1.34
CA LEU A 109 4.66 -11.26 2.00
C LEU A 109 4.91 -11.18 3.51
N GLY A 110 5.18 -12.33 4.13
CA GLY A 110 5.55 -12.43 5.53
C GLY A 110 6.83 -11.71 5.92
N GLN A 111 7.86 -11.80 5.08
CA GLN A 111 9.16 -11.19 5.34
C GLN A 111 9.10 -9.66 5.45
N TYR A 112 8.17 -9.03 4.72
CA TYR A 112 8.01 -7.58 4.63
C TYR A 112 6.77 -7.04 5.35
N ALA A 113 6.14 -7.85 6.20
CA ALA A 113 4.94 -7.47 6.94
C ALA A 113 5.10 -7.74 8.44
N ILE A 114 4.36 -6.98 9.25
CA ILE A 114 4.28 -7.15 10.71
C ILE A 114 2.88 -7.57 11.18
N SER A 115 1.88 -7.52 10.29
CA SER A 115 0.47 -7.81 10.56
C SER A 115 -0.20 -8.40 9.31
N SER A 116 -1.40 -8.96 9.47
CA SER A 116 -2.21 -9.57 8.40
C SER A 116 -3.49 -8.79 8.09
N ASP A 117 -3.62 -7.57 8.60
CA ASP A 117 -4.79 -6.71 8.39
C ASP A 117 -4.70 -5.92 7.08
N THR A 118 -3.50 -5.64 6.57
CA THR A 118 -3.32 -4.80 5.37
C THR A 118 -3.03 -5.64 4.12
N PRO A 119 -3.99 -5.80 3.18
CA PRO A 119 -3.74 -6.54 1.95
C PRO A 119 -2.89 -5.76 0.94
N ILE A 120 -2.14 -6.48 0.11
CA ILE A 120 -1.66 -5.97 -1.18
C ILE A 120 -2.72 -6.28 -2.25
N THR A 121 -3.09 -5.26 -3.01
CA THR A 121 -4.04 -5.32 -4.13
C THR A 121 -3.35 -4.90 -5.43
N LYS A 122 -4.06 -5.06 -6.56
CA LYS A 122 -3.55 -4.71 -7.90
C LYS A 122 -2.99 -3.30 -8.02
N GLY A 123 -3.54 -2.32 -7.31
CA GLY A 123 -3.13 -0.93 -7.40
C GLY A 123 -2.34 -0.41 -6.21
N THR A 124 -2.03 -1.24 -5.22
CA THR A 124 -1.31 -0.82 -3.99
C THR A 124 -0.03 -0.06 -4.30
N TRP A 125 0.85 -0.59 -5.16
CA TRP A 125 2.11 0.09 -5.49
C TRP A 125 1.88 1.49 -6.07
N LYS A 126 0.96 1.60 -7.04
CA LYS A 126 0.65 2.88 -7.69
C LYS A 126 0.07 3.89 -6.70
N ALA A 127 -0.86 3.47 -5.85
CA ALA A 127 -1.47 4.35 -4.85
C ALA A 127 -0.43 4.81 -3.81
N ALA A 128 0.42 3.90 -3.33
CA ALA A 128 1.48 4.20 -2.36
C ALA A 128 2.55 5.12 -2.95
N TYR A 129 3.03 4.85 -4.17
CA TYR A 129 4.00 5.69 -4.87
C TYR A 129 3.50 7.13 -4.98
N TRP A 130 2.29 7.32 -5.52
CA TRP A 130 1.70 8.65 -5.67
C TRP A 130 1.27 9.29 -4.34
N GLY A 131 1.05 8.48 -3.30
CA GLY A 131 0.88 8.95 -1.93
C GLY A 131 2.18 9.58 -1.41
N ALA A 132 3.33 8.93 -1.62
CA ALA A 132 4.63 9.48 -1.25
C ALA A 132 4.93 10.79 -1.96
N GLN A 133 4.52 10.93 -3.23
CA GLN A 133 4.70 12.19 -3.98
C GLN A 133 3.95 13.40 -3.38
N THR A 134 3.00 13.20 -2.46
CA THR A 134 2.27 14.32 -1.83
C THR A 134 3.02 15.02 -0.69
N VAL A 135 4.12 14.43 -0.21
CA VAL A 135 4.86 14.89 0.99
C VAL A 135 6.32 15.25 0.73
N VAL A 136 6.76 15.21 -0.53
CA VAL A 136 8.11 15.64 -0.97
C VAL A 136 8.12 17.14 -1.23
#